data_AF-B7PE92-F1
#
_entry.id   AF-B7PE92-F1
#
_cell.length_a   1.000
_cell.length_b   1.000
_cell.length_c   1.000
_cell.angle_alpha   90.00
_cell.angle_beta   90.00
_cell.angle_gamma   90.00
#
_symmetry.space_group_name_H-M   'P 1'
#
loop_
_entity.id
_entity.type
_entity.pdbx_description
1 polymer ?
#
loop_
_entity_poly.entity_id
_entity_poly.type
_entity_poly.pdbx_seq_one_letter_code
_entity_poly.pdbx_strand_id
1 'polypeptide(L)'
;MPAIKARTLAELGNLEADFRVIGIDEGQFGFPTIMELVPLSESVIKLTAVCMICYAEASYTKRLGMEKEVEIIGGADKYMAVCRSCYSKEDTSRKEES
;
A
#
# COMPACT_ATOMS: atom_id res chain seq x y z
N MET A 1 5.50 13.60 16.97
CA MET A 1 5.55 14.62 15.90
C MET A 1 4.11 14.84 15.42
N PRO A 2 3.64 16.08 15.28
CA PRO A 2 2.29 16.34 14.79
C PRO A 2 2.19 15.99 13.29
N ALA A 3 1.07 15.39 12.88
CA ALA A 3 0.79 15.18 11.47
C ALA A 3 0.36 16.51 10.82
N ILE A 4 1.01 16.87 9.71
CA ILE A 4 0.66 18.04 8.92
C ILE A 4 -0.21 17.56 7.76
N LYS A 5 -1.41 18.13 7.61
CA LYS A 5 -2.26 17.86 6.47
C LYS A 5 -1.73 18.63 5.26
N ALA A 6 -1.42 17.91 4.19
CA ALA A 6 -1.04 18.50 2.91
C ALA A 6 -1.67 17.68 1.77
N ARG A 7 -1.97 18.34 0.65
CA ARG A 7 -2.44 17.69 -0.59
C ARG A 7 -1.36 17.67 -1.68
N THR A 8 -0.40 18.57 -1.60
CA THR A 8 0.72 18.69 -2.53
C THR A 8 2.01 18.97 -1.77
N LEU A 9 3.16 18.58 -2.34
CA LEU A 9 4.46 18.93 -1.75
C LEU A 9 4.71 20.44 -1.69
N ALA A 10 4.12 21.22 -2.60
CA ALA A 10 4.26 22.68 -2.62
C ALA A 10 3.72 23.34 -1.34
N GLU A 11 2.70 22.73 -0.71
CA GLU A 11 2.17 23.19 0.59
C GLU A 11 3.18 23.04 1.74
N LEU A 12 4.23 22.23 1.56
CA LEU A 12 5.29 21.99 2.53
C LEU A 12 6.56 22.82 2.24
N GLY A 13 6.73 23.38 1.04
CA GLY A 13 7.99 23.95 0.55
C GLY A 13 8.50 25.22 1.26
N ASN A 14 7.68 25.86 2.09
CA ASN A 14 8.09 27.04 2.89
C ASN A 14 8.52 26.68 4.33
N LEU A 15 8.57 25.39 4.64
CA LEU A 15 8.96 24.88 5.95
C LEU A 15 10.39 24.34 5.83
N GLU A 16 11.36 25.00 6.47
CA GLU A 16 12.70 24.43 6.68
C GLU A 16 12.60 23.27 7.69
N ALA A 17 12.14 22.11 7.23
CA ALA A 17 11.92 20.94 8.08
C ALA A 17 12.14 19.63 7.33
N ASP A 18 12.62 18.62 8.07
CA ASP A 18 12.70 17.25 7.59
C ASP A 18 11.31 16.60 7.62
N PHE A 19 10.82 16.18 6.45
CA PHE A 19 9.53 15.49 6.32
C PHE A 19 9.72 13.98 6.24
N ARG A 20 8.79 13.24 6.86
CA ARG A 20 8.65 11.80 6.67
C ARG A 20 7.28 11.49 6.11
N VAL A 21 7.25 10.81 4.97
CA VAL A 21 6.02 10.38 4.31
C VAL A 21 5.91 8.85 4.43
N ILE A 22 4.74 8.35 4.83
CA ILE A 22 4.41 6.93 4.84
C ILE A 22 3.20 6.73 3.95
N GLY A 23 3.28 5.81 3.01
CA GLY A 23 2.21 5.54 2.07
C GLY A 23 2.37 4.17 1.42
N ILE A 24 1.34 3.78 0.67
CA ILE A 24 1.29 2.53 -0.07
C ILE A 24 1.82 2.80 -1.48
N ASP A 25 2.79 1.99 -1.92
CA ASP A 25 3.44 2.10 -3.23
C ASP A 25 2.76 1.29 -4.33
N GLU A 26 1.72 0.55 -3.99
CA GLU A 26 0.99 -0.38 -4.84
C GLU A 26 -0.50 0.00 -5.02
N GLY A 27 -1.03 -0.24 -6.21
CA GLY A 27 -2.45 -0.03 -6.55
C GLY A 27 -2.74 1.19 -7.42
N GLN A 28 -3.95 1.24 -8.00
CA GLN A 28 -4.47 2.37 -8.79
C GLN A 28 -5.08 3.46 -7.88
N PHE A 29 -4.43 3.78 -6.77
CA PHE A 29 -5.00 4.74 -5.82
C PHE A 29 -4.79 6.17 -6.30
N GLY A 30 -5.88 6.93 -6.35
CA GLY A 30 -5.99 8.31 -6.85
C GLY A 30 -5.35 9.37 -5.95
N PHE A 31 -4.19 9.11 -5.38
CA PHE A 31 -3.30 10.16 -4.89
C PHE A 31 -2.28 10.49 -5.99
N PRO A 32 -1.84 11.76 -6.16
CA PRO A 32 -0.57 12.03 -6.85
C PRO A 32 0.46 11.10 -6.22
N THR A 33 0.95 10.19 -7.06
CA THR A 33 1.33 8.85 -6.65
C THR A 33 2.45 8.95 -5.61
N ILE A 34 2.52 8.09 -4.58
CA ILE A 34 3.73 8.00 -3.73
C ILE A 34 5.01 7.90 -4.61
N MET A 35 4.86 7.33 -5.81
CA MET A 35 5.89 7.31 -6.85
C MET A 35 6.40 8.69 -7.31
N GLU A 36 5.57 9.73 -7.30
CA GLU A 36 5.96 11.11 -7.65
C GLU A 36 6.89 11.74 -6.60
N LEU A 37 6.86 11.23 -5.36
CA LEU A 37 7.74 11.69 -4.28
C LEU A 37 9.13 11.05 -4.35
N VAL A 38 9.25 9.86 -4.94
CA VAL A 38 10.51 9.12 -5.06
C VAL A 38 11.65 9.94 -5.66
N PRO A 39 11.50 10.63 -6.81
CA PRO A 39 12.59 11.44 -7.38
C PRO A 39 12.94 12.70 -6.56
N LEU A 40 12.08 13.12 -5.64
CA LEU A 40 12.28 14.29 -4.79
C LEU A 40 12.82 13.93 -3.40
N SER A 41 12.90 12.64 -3.07
CA SER A 41 13.27 12.17 -1.73
C SER A 41 14.77 11.93 -1.61
N GLU A 42 15.37 12.32 -0.49
CA GLU A 42 16.77 12.00 -0.15
C GLU A 42 16.95 10.51 0.20
N SER A 43 15.91 9.87 0.76
CA SER A 43 15.91 8.46 1.13
C SER A 43 14.55 7.82 0.91
N VAL A 44 14.55 6.60 0.38
CA VAL A 44 13.34 5.79 0.19
C VAL A 44 13.58 4.41 0.78
N ILE A 45 12.68 3.98 1.67
CA ILE A 45 12.70 2.65 2.29
C ILE A 45 11.39 1.95 1.93
N LYS A 46 11.48 0.86 1.17
CA LYS A 46 10.34 -0.04 0.94
C LYS A 46 10.30 -1.09 2.04
N LEU A 47 9.29 -1.01 2.90
CA LEU A 47 9.07 -1.99 3.95
C LEU A 47 8.47 -3.28 3.37
N THR A 48 8.75 -4.40 4.02
CA THR A 48 8.21 -5.72 3.67
C THR A 48 7.43 -6.28 4.84
N ALA A 49 6.44 -7.13 4.53
CA ALA A 49 5.62 -7.84 5.50
C ALA A 49 5.91 -9.35 5.43
N VAL A 50 5.15 -10.15 6.18
CA VAL A 50 5.15 -11.61 6.07
C VAL A 50 3.93 -12.06 5.27
N CYS A 51 4.14 -12.91 4.28
CA CYS A 51 3.09 -13.48 3.45
C CYS A 51 2.13 -14.32 4.29
N MET A 52 0.85 -13.95 4.27
CA MET A 52 -0.20 -14.63 5.05
C MET A 52 -0.60 -16.00 4.47
N ILE A 53 0.02 -16.44 3.37
CA ILE A 53 -0.22 -17.75 2.74
C ILE A 53 0.98 -18.69 2.92
N CYS A 54 2.18 -18.23 2.56
CA CYS A 54 3.38 -19.08 2.52
C CYS A 54 4.48 -18.64 3.50
N TYR A 55 4.23 -17.63 4.32
CA TYR A 55 5.14 -17.12 5.36
C TYR A 55 6.51 -16.60 4.88
N ALA A 56 6.71 -16.46 3.57
CA ALA A 56 7.86 -15.76 2.98
C ALA A 56 7.69 -14.24 3.07
N GLU A 57 8.70 -13.49 2.62
CA GLU A 57 8.61 -12.03 2.50
C GLU A 57 7.47 -11.61 1.56
N ALA A 58 6.64 -10.66 2.01
CA ALA A 58 5.53 -10.10 1.27
C ALA A 58 5.79 -8.65 0.90
N SER A 59 5.51 -8.33 -0.36
CA SER A 59 5.65 -6.98 -0.92
C SER A 59 4.38 -6.52 -1.62
N TYR A 60 3.28 -7.28 -1.46
CA TYR A 60 2.01 -7.02 -2.12
C TYR A 60 0.83 -7.11 -1.15
N THR A 61 -0.22 -6.36 -1.44
CA THR A 61 -1.51 -6.42 -0.74
C THR A 61 -2.59 -6.99 -1.66
N LYS A 62 -3.23 -8.09 -1.26
CA LYS A 62 -4.36 -8.71 -1.98
C LYS A 62 -5.67 -8.42 -1.26
N ARG A 63 -6.69 -7.97 -2.01
CA ARG A 63 -8.06 -7.80 -1.51
C ARG A 63 -8.75 -9.16 -1.39
N LEU A 64 -9.46 -9.37 -0.28
CA LEU A 64 -10.18 -10.62 0.01
C LEU A 64 -11.57 -10.67 -0.66
N GLY A 65 -12.24 -9.52 -0.78
CA GLY A 65 -13.57 -9.42 -1.38
C GLY A 65 -13.56 -9.09 -2.87
N MET A 66 -14.76 -8.99 -3.46
CA MET A 66 -14.99 -8.74 -4.89
C MET A 66 -15.31 -7.28 -5.21
N GLU A 67 -15.29 -6.40 -4.21
CA GLU A 67 -15.56 -4.98 -4.38
C GLU A 67 -14.55 -4.37 -5.37
N LYS A 68 -15.05 -3.56 -6.30
CA LYS A 68 -14.27 -3.00 -7.43
C LYS A 68 -13.93 -1.54 -7.23
N GLU A 69 -14.44 -0.94 -6.17
CA GLU A 69 -14.15 0.42 -5.75
C GLU A 69 -12.66 0.53 -5.44
N VAL A 70 -12.04 1.61 -5.92
CA VAL A 70 -10.61 1.87 -5.72
C VAL A 70 -10.35 2.03 -4.22
N GLU A 71 -11.07 2.93 -3.56
CA GLU A 71 -10.89 3.23 -2.14
C GLU A 71 -11.89 2.44 -1.28
N ILE A 72 -11.37 1.52 -0.48
CA ILE A 72 -12.12 0.81 0.56
C ILE A 72 -11.30 0.85 1.84
N ILE A 73 -11.96 1.23 2.94
CA ILE A 73 -11.32 1.25 4.26
C ILE A 73 -11.51 -0.11 4.91
N GLY A 74 -10.42 -0.72 5.35
CA GLY A 74 -10.41 -2.02 6.01
C GLY A 74 -9.01 -2.44 6.45
N GLY A 75 -8.93 -3.48 7.27
CA GLY A 75 -7.68 -4.06 7.75
C GLY A 75 -7.54 -5.51 7.27
N ALA A 76 -7.14 -6.40 8.19
CA ALA A 76 -6.96 -7.83 7.91
C ALA A 76 -8.27 -8.56 7.52
N ASP A 77 -9.42 -7.94 7.74
CA ASP A 77 -10.74 -8.40 7.31
C ASP A 77 -11.00 -8.18 5.81
N LYS A 78 -10.26 -7.26 5.18
CA LYS A 78 -10.41 -6.92 3.76
C LYS A 78 -9.15 -7.17 2.92
N TYR A 79 -7.99 -7.18 3.56
CA TYR A 79 -6.70 -7.20 2.90
C TYR A 79 -5.75 -8.21 3.53
N MET A 80 -4.91 -8.81 2.70
CA MET A 80 -3.85 -9.70 3.14
C MET A 80 -2.51 -9.31 2.51
N ALA A 81 -1.44 -9.37 3.30
CA ALA A 81 -0.08 -9.24 2.80
C ALA A 81 0.34 -10.56 2.13
N VAL A 82 0.82 -10.50 0.89
CA VAL A 82 1.23 -11.68 0.11
C VAL A 82 2.53 -11.46 -0.64
N CYS A 83 3.28 -12.56 -0.84
CA CYS A 83 4.41 -12.56 -1.74
C CYS A 83 3.95 -12.56 -3.21
N ARG A 84 4.87 -12.31 -4.14
CA ARG A 84 4.58 -12.26 -5.58
C ARG A 84 3.88 -13.54 -6.08
N SER A 85 4.39 -14.70 -5.68
CA SER A 85 3.87 -15.98 -6.16
C SER A 85 2.47 -16.28 -5.63
N CYS A 86 2.15 -15.88 -4.40
CA CYS A 86 0.81 -16.03 -3.83
C CYS A 86 -0.18 -14.99 -4.36
N TYR A 87 0.29 -13.79 -4.71
CA TYR A 87 -0.54 -12.76 -5.35
C TYR A 87 -1.08 -13.22 -6.72
N SER A 88 -0.22 -13.82 -7.55
CA SER A 88 -0.59 -14.31 -8.89
C SER A 88 -1.42 -15.60 -8.90
N LYS A 89 -1.62 -16.26 -7.74
CA LYS A 89 -2.48 -17.44 -7.66
C LYS A 89 -3.95 -17.01 -7.61
N GLU A 90 -4.73 -17.62 -8.51
CA GLU A 90 -6.18 -17.70 -8.38
C GLU A 90 -6.52 -18.19 -6.97
N ASP A 91 -7.43 -17.48 -6.30
CA ASP A 91 -7.87 -17.90 -4.96
C ASP A 91 -8.68 -19.20 -5.08
N THR A 92 -8.09 -20.31 -4.65
CA THR A 92 -8.69 -21.66 -4.72
C THR A 92 -9.71 -21.92 -3.61
N SER A 93 -9.86 -21.01 -2.64
CA SER A 93 -10.85 -21.11 -1.55
C SER A 93 -12.32 -20.90 -2.02
N ARG A 94 -12.54 -20.57 -3.30
CA ARG A 94 -13.85 -20.26 -3.89
C ARG A 94 -14.67 -21.50 -4.33
N LYS A 95 -14.40 -22.71 -3.82
CA LYS A 95 -15.07 -23.95 -4.28
C LYS A 95 -15.92 -24.69 -3.23
N GLU A 96 -16.02 -24.21 -2.00
CA GLU A 96 -16.79 -24.91 -0.94
C GLU A 96 -18.05 -24.17 -0.50
N GLU A 97 -18.75 -23.48 -1.41
CA GLU A 97 -20.14 -23.07 -1.21
C GLU A 97 -20.91 -23.23 -2.54
N SER A 98 -21.26 -24.46 -2.89
CA SER A 98 -22.28 -24.80 -3.91
C SER A 98 -23.00 -26.07 -3.50
#